data_AF-A0A534XWR4-F1
#
_entry.id   AF-A0A534XWR4-F1
#
_cell.length_a   1.000
_cell.length_b   1.000
_cell.length_c   1.000
_cell.angle_alpha   90.00
_cell.angle_beta   90.00
_cell.angle_gamma   90.00
#
_symmetry.space_group_name_H-M   'P 1'
#
loop_
_entity.id
_entity.type
_entity.pdbx_description
1 polymer ?
#
loop_
_entity_poly.entity_id
_entity_poly.type
_entity_poly.pdbx_seq_one_letter_code
_entity_poly.pdbx_strand_id
1 'polypeptide(L)'
;MAPDQRARRIRHGNGGGREYPPLPRPPRRLLASSGRAARPALQAGGGRGTRHPARHQRLPGGDRPLRVPEPDRVPRRAVSHLGFRNCGRRLRLHTNPTAQFAADGTWYFAHQYEAERDRGLDSSEDLWKMGTLTLEVGPGQPAFVVASLSDRTIDAGEVARLEAAERTRQSPAFADPFTARLAHAAEQYVVRRQDGGPTVIAGYPWFTDWGRDTMIALPGLLLSRGRFDEARDVIRGFLAHRDGGLLPNRFPDRGEAPEYNTVDATLWLFQAAFAYVTASGDDAFVREILPALKEILRFHLEGTRHGIRVDPRDRLLAAGEPGAQLTWMDAKVGDVVVTPRHGKPVEINALWYNALRIAALLAQAAGDYGTSASCSREAELVEQSFARAFWNPSRGCLYDVVGGPAGDDPAIRPNQLFAFSLPFPLLDPEQRRSVMRVVEKELLTPFGLRTLARGEAGYVPRFRGGPWERDTAYHQGTVWPWLIGPYVRGYLAAFGRNPSNVAACRRLLEPLEAHLSSDACLGQVSEVFDAEEPYRPGGCPAQAWSVAELLRLMTVDLVEPAVREKRPRRSAGVEEQP
;
A
#
# COMPACT_ATOMS: atom_id res chain seq x y z
N MET A 1 -6.78 59.49 -30.25
CA MET A 1 -8.02 58.86 -29.75
C MET A 1 -7.75 57.37 -29.65
N ALA A 2 -7.85 56.80 -28.46
CA ALA A 2 -7.64 55.38 -28.20
C ALA A 2 -8.79 54.53 -28.78
N PRO A 3 -8.52 53.25 -29.11
CA PRO A 3 -9.54 52.22 -29.02
C PRO A 3 -9.12 51.08 -28.06
N ASP A 4 -9.97 50.92 -27.06
CA ASP A 4 -10.60 49.67 -26.57
C ASP A 4 -9.73 48.40 -26.39
N GLN A 5 -9.46 48.07 -25.12
CA GLN A 5 -8.87 46.83 -24.68
C GLN A 5 -9.94 45.72 -24.59
N ARG A 6 -9.82 44.68 -25.42
CA ARG A 6 -10.40 43.35 -25.14
C ARG A 6 -9.30 42.30 -25.04
N ALA A 7 -8.94 41.98 -23.81
CA ALA A 7 -8.04 40.87 -23.48
C ALA A 7 -8.71 39.52 -23.82
N ARG A 8 -8.08 38.77 -24.73
CA ARG A 8 -8.39 37.37 -25.02
C ARG A 8 -7.98 36.51 -23.82
N ARG A 9 -8.95 35.86 -23.15
CA ARG A 9 -8.68 34.75 -22.24
C ARG A 9 -8.25 33.54 -23.06
N ILE A 10 -6.96 33.22 -22.98
CA ILE A 10 -6.39 31.96 -23.43
C ILE A 10 -6.87 30.88 -22.46
N ARG A 11 -7.51 29.83 -22.99
CA ARG A 11 -7.84 28.61 -22.25
C ARG A 11 -6.54 27.82 -22.06
N HIS A 12 -6.07 27.70 -20.82
CA HIS A 12 -5.06 26.71 -20.47
C HIS A 12 -5.72 25.32 -20.44
N GLY A 13 -5.13 24.37 -21.18
CA GLY A 13 -5.48 22.97 -21.14
C GLY A 13 -4.92 22.30 -19.88
N ASN A 14 -5.72 21.41 -19.30
CA ASN A 14 -5.34 20.56 -18.17
C ASN A 14 -4.24 19.57 -18.60
N GLY A 15 -3.04 19.73 -18.03
CA GLY A 15 -2.00 18.70 -17.97
C GLY A 15 -2.08 17.99 -16.61
N GLY A 16 -2.03 16.66 -16.61
CA GLY A 16 -2.25 15.80 -15.44
C GLY A 16 -1.17 15.90 -14.36
N GLY A 17 -1.29 16.91 -13.49
CA GLY A 17 -0.79 16.85 -12.12
C GLY A 17 -1.73 16.03 -11.25
N ARG A 18 -1.20 15.35 -10.22
CA ARG A 18 -2.00 14.63 -9.21
C ARG A 18 -2.82 15.65 -8.39
N GLU A 19 -3.95 16.09 -8.93
CA GLU A 19 -4.89 16.96 -8.21
C GLU A 19 -5.70 16.14 -7.21
N TYR A 20 -5.63 16.53 -5.93
CA TYR A 20 -6.59 16.11 -4.92
C TYR A 20 -7.95 16.72 -5.29
N PRO A 21 -9.05 15.93 -5.30
CA PRO A 21 -10.34 16.45 -5.73
C PRO A 21 -10.82 17.57 -4.78
N PRO A 22 -11.30 18.72 -5.31
CA PRO A 22 -11.86 19.76 -4.47
C PRO A 22 -13.17 19.30 -3.84
N LEU A 23 -13.40 19.68 -2.58
CA LEU A 23 -14.67 19.47 -1.89
C LEU A 23 -15.82 20.21 -2.60
N PRO A 24 -17.06 19.67 -2.57
CA PRO A 24 -18.20 20.29 -3.21
C PRO A 24 -18.48 21.67 -2.60
N ARG A 25 -18.61 22.70 -3.45
CA ARG A 25 -18.93 24.06 -3.01
C ARG A 25 -20.32 24.11 -2.34
N PRO A 26 -20.48 24.83 -1.22
CA PRO A 26 -21.78 24.98 -0.58
C PRO A 26 -22.73 25.79 -1.48
N PRO A 27 -24.06 25.54 -1.40
CA PRO A 27 -25.04 26.30 -2.16
C PRO A 27 -25.05 27.77 -1.73
N ARG A 28 -25.25 28.67 -2.72
CA ARG A 28 -25.30 30.13 -2.52
C ARG A 28 -26.32 30.52 -1.46
N ARG A 29 -25.89 31.37 -0.51
CA ARG A 29 -26.72 32.00 0.54
C ARG A 29 -28.00 32.60 -0.03
N LEU A 30 -29.15 32.09 0.42
CA LEU A 30 -30.42 32.82 0.38
C LEU A 30 -30.53 33.62 1.68
N LEU A 31 -30.33 34.94 1.56
CA LEU A 31 -30.70 35.89 2.61
C LEU A 31 -32.24 35.96 2.65
N ALA A 32 -32.83 35.58 3.77
CA ALA A 32 -34.22 35.92 4.10
C ALA A 32 -34.27 36.57 5.48
N SER A 33 -34.75 37.80 5.45
CA SER A 33 -34.94 38.73 6.56
C SER A 33 -36.20 38.43 7.39
N SER A 34 -36.17 38.98 8.62
CA SER A 34 -37.30 39.43 9.45
C SER A 34 -37.94 38.45 10.44
N GLY A 35 -38.11 38.94 11.68
CA GLY A 35 -38.95 38.32 12.71
C GLY A 35 -38.59 38.80 14.12
N ARG A 36 -39.35 39.75 14.65
CA ARG A 36 -39.14 40.49 15.91
C ARG A 36 -39.15 39.64 17.20
N ALA A 37 -38.29 40.10 18.11
CA ALA A 37 -38.30 40.04 19.58
C ALA A 37 -39.55 39.55 20.33
N ALA A 38 -39.31 38.69 21.34
CA ALA A 38 -39.94 38.77 22.67
C ALA A 38 -39.04 38.10 23.74
N ARG A 39 -38.59 38.87 24.74
CA ARG A 39 -38.12 38.38 26.06
C ARG A 39 -39.34 38.30 26.99
N PRO A 40 -39.35 37.39 27.99
CA PRO A 40 -39.04 37.79 29.37
C PRO A 40 -38.26 36.69 30.14
N ALA A 41 -37.20 37.01 30.88
CA ALA A 41 -37.15 37.42 32.30
C ALA A 41 -36.62 36.27 33.18
N LEU A 42 -35.41 36.47 33.70
CA LEU A 42 -34.82 35.69 34.77
C LEU A 42 -35.56 35.98 36.09
N GLN A 43 -35.87 34.93 36.85
CA GLN A 43 -35.97 35.00 38.31
C GLN A 43 -35.00 33.99 38.92
N ALA A 44 -34.15 34.53 39.79
CA ALA A 44 -33.26 33.79 40.67
C ALA A 44 -34.05 33.26 41.88
N GLY A 45 -33.71 32.04 42.32
CA GLY A 45 -34.14 31.48 43.59
C GLY A 45 -33.06 30.53 44.11
N GLY A 46 -32.28 30.98 45.09
CA GLY A 46 -31.28 30.17 45.78
C GLY A 46 -31.91 29.25 46.83
N GLY A 47 -31.19 28.18 47.20
CA GLY A 47 -31.55 27.30 48.31
C GLY A 47 -30.45 26.28 48.59
N ARG A 48 -29.90 26.33 49.82
CA ARG A 48 -28.74 25.59 50.34
C ARG A 48 -29.11 24.19 50.89
N GLY A 49 -28.09 23.33 51.02
CA GLY A 49 -27.94 22.30 52.08
C GLY A 49 -28.63 20.96 51.81
N THR A 50 -28.17 19.78 52.21
CA THR A 50 -27.13 19.35 53.18
C THR A 50 -26.85 17.85 52.99
N ARG A 51 -25.75 17.36 53.60
CA ARG A 51 -25.12 16.03 53.48
C ARG A 51 -25.76 14.92 54.37
N HIS A 52 -25.53 13.66 53.93
CA HIS A 52 -25.16 12.43 54.69
C HIS A 52 -26.17 11.69 55.60
N PRO A 53 -25.92 10.41 56.04
CA PRO A 53 -24.87 9.42 55.67
C PRO A 53 -25.37 7.94 55.50
N ALA A 54 -24.37 7.07 55.27
CA ALA A 54 -24.35 5.61 55.05
C ALA A 54 -24.96 4.70 56.14
N ARG A 55 -25.19 3.43 55.78
CA ARG A 55 -25.09 2.25 56.69
C ARG A 55 -24.68 0.96 55.97
N HIS A 56 -23.71 0.27 56.58
CA HIS A 56 -23.23 -1.09 56.32
C HIS A 56 -24.31 -2.17 56.53
N GLN A 57 -24.21 -3.34 55.86
CA GLN A 57 -23.95 -4.64 56.52
C GLN A 57 -23.83 -5.86 55.57
N ARG A 58 -22.73 -6.61 55.81
CA ARG A 58 -22.49 -8.08 55.83
C ARG A 58 -22.95 -9.01 54.68
N LEU A 59 -21.94 -9.76 54.19
CA LEU A 59 -21.99 -11.04 53.49
C LEU A 59 -22.48 -12.18 54.39
N PRO A 60 -23.00 -13.28 53.79
CA PRO A 60 -22.41 -14.59 54.07
C PRO A 60 -22.12 -15.41 52.81
N GLY A 61 -21.05 -16.20 52.88
CA GLY A 61 -20.63 -17.13 51.84
C GLY A 61 -21.46 -18.42 51.79
N GLY A 62 -21.33 -19.11 50.66
CA GLY A 62 -21.84 -20.45 50.44
C GLY A 62 -21.36 -20.96 49.07
N ASP A 63 -20.44 -21.93 49.10
CA ASP A 63 -19.94 -22.67 47.95
C ASP A 63 -21.09 -23.29 47.14
N ARG A 64 -21.15 -22.96 45.85
CA ARG A 64 -21.90 -23.71 44.83
C ARG A 64 -21.06 -23.79 43.55
N PRO A 65 -21.05 -24.94 42.85
CA PRO A 65 -20.24 -25.13 41.66
C PRO A 65 -20.66 -24.16 40.55
N LEU A 66 -19.66 -23.61 39.84
CA LEU A 66 -19.85 -22.75 38.67
C LEU A 66 -20.72 -23.47 37.63
N ARG A 67 -21.98 -23.04 37.51
CA ARG A 67 -22.79 -23.31 36.32
C ARG A 67 -22.26 -22.44 35.18
N VAL A 68 -21.91 -23.08 34.07
CA VAL A 68 -21.75 -22.43 32.78
C VAL A 68 -23.07 -21.69 32.47
N PRO A 69 -23.06 -20.37 32.22
CA PRO A 69 -24.28 -19.66 31.84
C PRO A 69 -24.75 -20.18 30.48
N GLU A 70 -25.96 -20.74 30.42
CA GLU A 70 -26.69 -20.85 29.17
C GLU A 70 -26.89 -19.44 28.58
N PRO A 71 -26.92 -19.28 27.24
CA PRO A 71 -27.06 -17.98 26.61
C PRO A 71 -28.42 -17.38 26.98
N ASP A 72 -28.40 -16.41 27.89
CA ASP A 72 -29.56 -15.62 28.24
C ASP A 72 -30.16 -15.03 26.96
N ARG A 73 -31.46 -15.26 26.79
CA ARG A 73 -32.28 -14.69 25.73
C ARG A 73 -32.13 -13.17 25.76
N VAL A 74 -31.35 -12.62 24.83
CA VAL A 74 -31.27 -11.17 24.58
C VAL A 74 -32.69 -10.68 24.32
N PRO A 75 -33.27 -9.83 25.19
CA PRO A 75 -34.60 -9.32 24.95
C PRO A 75 -34.55 -8.41 23.71
N ARG A 76 -35.38 -8.71 22.71
CA ARG A 76 -35.64 -7.83 21.55
C ARG A 76 -36.21 -6.50 22.07
N ARG A 77 -35.34 -5.55 22.45
CA ARG A 77 -35.73 -4.22 22.93
C ARG A 77 -35.47 -3.16 21.86
N ALA A 78 -36.38 -2.19 21.84
CA ALA A 78 -36.55 -1.14 20.85
C ALA A 78 -35.25 -0.42 20.47
N VAL A 79 -35.14 -0.08 19.18
CA VAL A 79 -34.05 0.70 18.58
C VAL A 79 -34.57 2.11 18.34
N SER A 80 -33.85 3.13 18.83
CA SER A 80 -34.14 4.52 18.48
C SER A 80 -33.61 4.80 17.07
N HIS A 81 -34.46 5.37 16.21
CA HIS A 81 -34.16 5.62 14.80
C HIS A 81 -34.07 7.11 14.52
N LEU A 82 -32.98 7.56 13.91
CA LEU A 82 -32.93 8.86 13.25
C LEU A 82 -32.55 8.72 11.80
N GLY A 83 -33.34 9.32 10.90
CA GLY A 83 -33.15 9.26 9.46
C GLY A 83 -32.83 10.62 8.87
N PHE A 84 -31.75 10.72 8.09
CA PHE A 84 -31.29 11.95 7.44
C PHE A 84 -31.23 11.77 5.94
N ARG A 85 -31.70 12.74 5.16
CA ARG A 85 -31.57 12.71 3.68
C ARG A 85 -30.38 13.54 3.25
N ASN A 86 -29.47 12.94 2.49
CA ASN A 86 -28.48 13.65 1.69
C ASN A 86 -28.37 12.98 0.30
N CYS A 87 -28.44 13.76 -0.78
CA CYS A 87 -28.30 13.27 -2.17
C CYS A 87 -29.13 12.00 -2.50
N GLY A 88 -30.37 11.90 -1.99
CA GLY A 88 -31.28 10.79 -2.27
C GLY A 88 -31.08 9.52 -1.44
N ARG A 89 -30.03 9.40 -0.62
CA ARG A 89 -29.84 8.28 0.32
C ARG A 89 -30.17 8.71 1.76
N ARG A 90 -30.77 7.80 2.53
CA ARG A 90 -31.14 8.04 3.93
C ARG A 90 -30.10 7.43 4.86
N LEU A 91 -29.33 8.25 5.59
CA LEU A 91 -28.48 7.78 6.68
C LEU A 91 -29.36 7.51 7.90
N ARG A 92 -29.27 6.30 8.44
CA ARG A 92 -29.97 5.87 9.65
C ARG A 92 -28.98 5.63 10.77
N LEU A 93 -29.26 6.20 11.94
CA LEU A 93 -28.53 5.89 13.18
C LEU A 93 -29.37 4.91 14.01
N HIS A 94 -28.75 3.82 14.45
CA HIS A 94 -29.31 2.81 15.35
C HIS A 94 -28.48 2.79 16.62
N THR A 95 -29.14 2.83 17.79
CA THR A 95 -28.45 2.94 19.08
C THR A 95 -29.28 2.30 20.18
N ASN A 96 -28.72 2.21 21.38
CA ASN A 96 -29.41 1.76 22.58
C ASN A 96 -30.69 2.58 22.83
N PRO A 97 -31.76 1.97 23.33
CA PRO A 97 -33.01 2.69 23.62
C PRO A 97 -32.86 3.82 24.66
N THR A 98 -31.82 3.77 25.50
CA THR A 98 -31.51 4.84 26.48
C THR A 98 -30.77 6.03 25.86
N ALA A 99 -30.29 5.92 24.63
CA ALA A 99 -29.59 7.00 23.98
C ALA A 99 -30.54 8.13 23.61
N GLN A 100 -30.09 9.36 23.84
CA GLN A 100 -30.83 10.58 23.55
C GLN A 100 -30.15 11.29 22.39
N PHE A 101 -30.91 11.63 21.35
CA PHE A 101 -30.42 12.45 20.26
C PHE A 101 -31.03 13.85 20.35
N ALA A 102 -30.19 14.85 20.55
CA ALA A 102 -30.55 16.25 20.47
C ALA A 102 -30.19 16.80 19.08
N ALA A 103 -31.20 17.12 18.27
CA ALA A 103 -31.03 17.77 16.98
C ALA A 103 -30.73 19.26 17.19
N ASP A 104 -29.47 19.61 17.39
CA ASP A 104 -29.04 20.98 17.68
C ASP A 104 -28.54 21.77 16.45
N GLY A 105 -28.32 21.11 15.31
CA GLY A 105 -28.18 21.74 13.99
C GLY A 105 -27.20 22.93 13.95
N THR A 106 -26.03 22.79 14.55
CA THR A 106 -25.06 23.89 14.73
C THR A 106 -24.06 23.96 13.59
N TRP A 107 -23.84 25.16 13.05
CA TRP A 107 -22.77 25.41 12.08
C TRP A 107 -21.50 25.91 12.77
N TYR A 108 -20.37 25.29 12.43
CA TYR A 108 -19.03 25.76 12.77
C TYR A 108 -18.42 26.34 11.49
N PHE A 109 -18.29 27.67 11.45
CA PHE A 109 -17.78 28.37 10.27
C PHE A 109 -16.26 28.44 10.28
N ALA A 110 -15.67 28.34 9.09
CA ALA A 110 -14.22 28.46 8.88
C ALA A 110 -13.39 27.54 9.80
N HIS A 111 -13.84 26.30 10.01
CA HIS A 111 -13.07 25.28 10.70
C HIS A 111 -11.75 25.06 9.96
N GLN A 112 -10.63 25.07 10.69
CA GLN A 112 -9.29 24.99 10.11
C GLN A 112 -8.67 23.62 10.33
N TYR A 113 -8.17 23.03 9.25
CA TYR A 113 -7.41 21.79 9.25
C TYR A 113 -5.92 22.10 9.16
N GLU A 114 -5.21 22.01 10.29
CA GLU A 114 -3.80 22.41 10.36
C GLU A 114 -2.91 21.54 9.48
N ALA A 115 -3.16 20.23 9.42
CA ALA A 115 -2.39 19.31 8.58
C ALA A 115 -2.55 19.63 7.09
N GLU A 116 -3.77 19.93 6.63
CA GLU A 116 -4.06 20.32 5.25
C GLU A 116 -3.44 21.68 4.91
N ARG A 117 -3.45 22.63 5.87
CA ARG A 117 -2.80 23.94 5.73
C ARG A 117 -1.29 23.78 5.55
N ASP A 118 -0.64 22.97 6.40
CA ASP A 118 0.79 22.66 6.30
C ASP A 118 1.11 21.92 5.00
N ARG A 119 0.13 21.20 4.44
CA ARG A 119 0.23 20.54 3.14
C ARG A 119 -0.02 21.47 1.96
N GLY A 120 -0.36 22.73 2.17
CA GLY A 120 -0.74 23.67 1.11
C GLY A 120 -2.01 23.27 0.35
N LEU A 121 -2.91 22.53 1.00
CA LEU A 121 -4.20 22.09 0.46
C LEU A 121 -5.34 22.96 0.99
N ASP A 122 -6.55 22.77 0.45
CA ASP A 122 -7.77 23.37 0.98
C ASP A 122 -7.94 22.97 2.46
N SER A 123 -7.76 23.94 3.36
CA SER A 123 -7.63 23.70 4.80
C SER A 123 -8.76 24.30 5.62
N SER A 124 -9.80 24.83 4.99
CA SER A 124 -10.90 25.51 5.67
C SER A 124 -12.24 25.06 5.12
N GLU A 125 -13.16 24.68 6.01
CA GLU A 125 -14.54 24.41 5.62
C GLU A 125 -15.56 24.84 6.68
N ASP A 126 -16.82 24.91 6.26
CA ASP A 126 -17.95 25.10 7.17
C ASP A 126 -18.52 23.72 7.54
N LEU A 127 -18.46 23.37 8.83
CA LEU A 127 -18.93 22.08 9.32
C LEU A 127 -20.35 22.21 9.88
N TRP A 128 -21.24 21.33 9.42
CA TRP A 128 -22.57 21.21 10.01
C TRP A 128 -22.60 20.06 11.01
N LYS A 129 -22.79 20.40 12.28
CA LYS A 129 -23.15 19.45 13.32
C LYS A 129 -24.66 19.25 13.30
N MET A 130 -25.05 18.07 12.86
CA MET A 130 -26.44 17.65 12.78
C MET A 130 -27.13 17.52 14.14
N GLY A 131 -26.40 17.06 15.15
CA GLY A 131 -26.92 16.85 16.51
C GLY A 131 -25.90 16.22 17.44
N THR A 132 -26.26 16.09 18.71
CA THR A 132 -25.51 15.33 19.72
C THR A 132 -26.27 14.05 20.06
N LEU A 133 -25.60 12.91 19.93
CA LEU A 133 -26.04 11.64 20.50
C LEU A 133 -25.37 11.44 21.86
N THR A 134 -26.17 11.31 22.92
CA THR A 134 -25.70 11.06 24.28
C THR A 134 -26.17 9.67 24.71
N LEU A 135 -25.24 8.88 25.25
CA LEU A 135 -25.51 7.54 25.76
C LEU A 135 -24.73 7.32 27.07
N GLU A 136 -25.36 6.69 28.05
CA GLU A 136 -24.67 6.28 29.27
C GLU A 136 -24.02 4.91 29.07
N VAL A 137 -22.75 4.79 29.44
CA VAL A 137 -22.00 3.53 29.37
C VAL A 137 -21.84 2.99 30.78
N GLY A 138 -22.42 1.82 31.05
CA GLY A 138 -22.34 1.12 32.33
C GLY A 138 -21.55 -0.20 32.23
N PRO A 139 -20.97 -0.70 33.34
CA PRO A 139 -20.27 -1.98 33.35
C PRO A 139 -21.14 -3.12 32.83
N GLY A 140 -20.65 -3.89 31.86
CA GLY A 140 -21.35 -5.05 31.29
C GLY A 140 -22.58 -4.74 30.44
N GLN A 141 -22.93 -3.46 30.23
CA GLN A 141 -24.00 -3.09 29.32
C GLN A 141 -23.45 -2.77 27.92
N PRO A 142 -23.91 -3.44 26.86
CA PRO A 142 -23.45 -3.16 25.51
C PRO A 142 -23.92 -1.77 25.10
N ALA A 143 -22.96 -0.91 24.72
CA ALA A 143 -23.21 0.41 24.17
C ALA A 143 -22.87 0.40 22.67
N PHE A 144 -23.78 0.85 21.81
CA PHE A 144 -23.53 0.86 20.38
C PHE A 144 -24.17 2.05 19.66
N VAL A 145 -23.52 2.41 18.56
CA VAL A 145 -24.02 3.33 17.55
C VAL A 145 -23.71 2.69 16.20
N VAL A 146 -24.74 2.50 15.37
CA VAL A 146 -24.59 2.00 14.00
C VAL A 146 -25.13 3.02 13.04
N ALA A 147 -24.29 3.44 12.09
CA ALA A 147 -24.64 4.29 10.98
C ALA A 147 -24.84 3.43 9.72
N SER A 148 -26.02 3.48 9.09
CA SER A 148 -26.34 2.67 7.92
C SER A 148 -27.00 3.49 6.82
N LEU A 149 -26.67 3.20 5.56
CA LEU A 149 -27.41 3.70 4.39
C LEU A 149 -28.53 2.75 3.95
N SER A 150 -28.67 1.60 4.62
CA SER A 150 -29.71 0.61 4.31
C SER A 150 -31.02 0.96 5.02
N ASP A 151 -32.13 0.48 4.45
CA ASP A 151 -33.44 0.62 5.10
C ASP A 151 -33.70 -0.41 6.20
N ARG A 152 -32.73 -1.31 6.48
CA ARG A 152 -32.84 -2.34 7.51
C ARG A 152 -32.73 -1.73 8.90
N THR A 153 -33.53 -2.24 9.84
CA THR A 153 -33.37 -1.96 11.26
C THR A 153 -32.29 -2.87 11.85
N ILE A 154 -31.29 -2.27 12.49
CA ILE A 154 -30.21 -2.98 13.19
C ILE A 154 -30.49 -2.92 14.69
N ASP A 155 -30.73 -4.07 15.30
CA ASP A 155 -30.97 -4.22 16.73
C ASP A 155 -29.70 -4.68 17.48
N ALA A 156 -29.77 -4.71 18.81
CA ALA A 156 -28.64 -5.13 19.65
C ALA A 156 -28.17 -6.57 19.35
N GLY A 157 -29.07 -7.45 18.89
CA GLY A 157 -28.71 -8.83 18.54
C GLY A 157 -27.97 -8.93 17.20
N GLU A 158 -28.32 -8.10 16.22
CA GLU A 158 -27.51 -7.92 14.99
C GLU A 158 -26.16 -7.29 15.31
N VAL A 159 -26.10 -6.28 16.19
CA VAL A 159 -24.83 -5.66 16.61
C VAL A 159 -23.92 -6.69 17.27
N ALA A 160 -24.43 -7.50 18.21
CA ALA A 160 -23.65 -8.55 18.84
C ALA A 160 -23.13 -9.58 17.82
N ARG A 161 -23.92 -9.90 16.78
CA ARG A 161 -23.47 -10.77 15.68
C ARG A 161 -22.39 -10.12 14.83
N LEU A 162 -22.52 -8.84 14.49
CA LEU A 162 -21.50 -8.09 13.75
C LEU A 162 -20.21 -7.97 14.57
N GLU A 163 -20.31 -7.69 15.86
CA GLU A 163 -19.16 -7.65 16.77
C GLU A 163 -18.48 -9.02 16.87
N ALA A 164 -19.24 -10.10 17.06
CA ALA A 164 -18.69 -11.46 17.13
C ALA A 164 -18.01 -11.87 15.81
N ALA A 165 -18.63 -11.53 14.67
CA ALA A 165 -18.03 -11.73 13.36
C ALA A 165 -16.72 -10.93 13.22
N GLU A 166 -16.70 -9.68 13.67
CA GLU A 166 -15.50 -8.84 13.63
C GLU A 166 -14.40 -9.35 14.55
N ARG A 167 -14.72 -9.81 15.77
CA ARG A 167 -13.75 -10.46 16.67
C ARG A 167 -13.17 -11.74 16.09
N THR A 168 -14.00 -12.53 15.41
CA THR A 168 -13.55 -13.74 14.70
C THR A 168 -12.63 -13.36 13.54
N ARG A 169 -12.99 -12.33 12.77
CA ARG A 169 -12.16 -11.79 11.67
C ARG A 169 -10.83 -11.22 12.16
N GLN A 170 -10.84 -10.61 13.34
CA GLN A 170 -9.66 -10.07 14.03
C GLN A 170 -8.91 -11.10 14.88
N SER A 171 -9.30 -12.38 14.83
CA SER A 171 -8.58 -13.39 15.59
C SER A 171 -7.17 -13.58 14.99
N PRO A 172 -6.11 -13.68 15.82
CA PRO A 172 -4.74 -13.73 15.31
C PRO A 172 -4.54 -14.93 14.39
N ALA A 173 -4.25 -14.67 13.12
CA ALA A 173 -3.89 -15.71 12.15
C ALA A 173 -2.46 -16.23 12.34
N PHE A 174 -1.64 -15.51 13.13
CA PHE A 174 -0.23 -15.79 13.38
C PHE A 174 0.07 -15.73 14.87
N ALA A 175 0.99 -16.58 15.34
CA ALA A 175 1.41 -16.61 16.74
C ALA A 175 2.26 -15.39 17.13
N ASP A 176 3.06 -14.87 16.19
CA ASP A 176 3.85 -13.66 16.39
C ASP A 176 2.94 -12.41 16.36
N PRO A 177 2.91 -11.58 17.43
CA PRO A 177 2.00 -10.44 17.52
C PRO A 177 2.21 -9.39 16.43
N PHE A 178 3.45 -9.13 16.02
CA PHE A 178 3.73 -8.17 14.95
C PHE A 178 3.17 -8.65 13.61
N THR A 179 3.44 -9.91 13.28
CA THR A 179 2.93 -10.57 12.06
C THR A 179 1.40 -10.61 12.06
N ALA A 180 0.76 -10.90 13.20
CA ALA A 180 -0.70 -10.88 13.33
C ALA A 180 -1.29 -9.49 13.04
N ARG A 181 -0.69 -8.43 13.61
CA ARG A 181 -1.12 -7.04 13.34
C ARG A 181 -0.95 -6.66 11.87
N LEU A 182 0.16 -7.04 11.24
CA LEU A 182 0.37 -6.82 9.81
C LEU A 182 -0.67 -7.57 8.95
N ALA A 183 -1.03 -8.80 9.32
CA ALA A 183 -2.06 -9.57 8.62
C ALA A 183 -3.45 -8.91 8.69
N HIS A 184 -3.79 -8.31 9.84
CA HIS A 184 -5.02 -7.52 9.98
C HIS A 184 -4.99 -6.23 9.17
N ALA A 185 -3.84 -5.52 9.18
CA ALA A 185 -3.63 -4.33 8.37
C ALA A 185 -3.82 -4.63 6.87
N ALA A 186 -3.24 -5.75 6.41
CA ALA A 186 -3.31 -6.21 5.03
C ALA A 186 -4.74 -6.50 4.53
N GLU A 187 -5.71 -6.80 5.40
CA GLU A 187 -7.09 -7.09 5.00
C GLU A 187 -7.79 -5.85 4.44
N GLN A 188 -7.38 -4.65 4.86
CA GLN A 188 -8.05 -3.40 4.48
C GLN A 188 -7.80 -3.01 3.01
N TYR A 189 -6.72 -3.52 2.41
CA TYR A 189 -6.34 -3.16 1.05
C TYR A 189 -6.99 -4.03 -0.02
N VAL A 190 -7.48 -5.23 0.33
CA VAL A 190 -8.11 -6.15 -0.63
C VAL A 190 -9.58 -5.83 -0.73
N VAL A 191 -9.99 -5.29 -1.87
CA VAL A 191 -11.37 -4.86 -2.12
C VAL A 191 -11.93 -5.52 -3.38
N ARG A 192 -13.23 -5.35 -3.61
CA ARG A 192 -13.88 -5.80 -4.84
C ARG A 192 -14.29 -4.60 -5.68
N ARG A 193 -14.00 -4.65 -6.98
CA ARG A 193 -14.50 -3.70 -7.96
C ARG A 193 -16.01 -3.89 -8.17
N GLN A 194 -16.63 -2.98 -8.91
CA GLN A 194 -18.07 -3.02 -9.19
C GLN A 194 -18.51 -4.29 -9.93
N ASP A 195 -17.64 -4.85 -10.76
CA ASP A 195 -17.85 -6.13 -11.46
C ASP A 195 -17.68 -7.36 -10.55
N GLY A 196 -17.33 -7.15 -9.27
CA GLY A 196 -17.14 -8.20 -8.27
C GLY A 196 -15.73 -8.81 -8.24
N GLY A 197 -14.83 -8.42 -9.16
CA GLY A 197 -13.46 -8.89 -9.21
C GLY A 197 -12.59 -8.31 -8.08
N PRO A 198 -11.65 -9.09 -7.51
CA PRO A 198 -10.75 -8.59 -6.47
C PRO A 198 -9.74 -7.59 -7.05
N THR A 199 -9.38 -6.58 -6.26
CA THR A 199 -8.30 -5.64 -6.56
C THR A 199 -7.65 -5.17 -5.24
N VAL A 200 -6.57 -4.40 -5.36
CA VAL A 200 -5.82 -3.87 -4.22
C VAL A 200 -5.83 -2.35 -4.28
N ILE A 201 -6.31 -1.71 -3.21
CA ILE A 201 -6.12 -0.27 -3.01
C ILE A 201 -4.69 -0.02 -2.56
N ALA A 202 -3.96 0.86 -3.24
CA ALA A 202 -2.54 1.13 -2.95
C ALA A 202 -2.31 1.80 -1.59
N GLY A 203 -3.27 2.62 -1.13
CA GLY A 203 -3.23 3.20 0.20
C GLY A 203 -4.36 4.15 0.53
N TYR A 204 -4.63 4.30 1.81
CA TYR A 204 -5.72 5.12 2.34
C TYR A 204 -5.21 6.41 3.01
N PRO A 205 -5.93 7.53 2.82
CA PRO A 205 -7.23 7.63 2.15
C PRO A 205 -7.16 8.06 0.67
N TRP A 206 -5.98 8.17 0.08
CA TRP A 206 -5.80 8.94 -1.17
C TRP A 206 -5.70 8.13 -2.46
N PHE A 207 -5.35 6.84 -2.40
CA PHE A 207 -5.04 6.08 -3.60
C PHE A 207 -6.15 5.11 -4.01
N THR A 208 -6.12 4.72 -5.28
CA THR A 208 -6.98 3.73 -5.92
C THR A 208 -6.19 2.43 -6.14
N ASP A 209 -6.59 1.59 -7.09
CA ASP A 209 -5.80 0.44 -7.53
C ASP A 209 -4.74 0.81 -8.56
N TRP A 210 -3.48 0.63 -8.15
CA TRP A 210 -2.28 0.87 -8.95
C TRP A 210 -1.60 -0.44 -9.30
N GLY A 211 -1.23 -0.63 -10.57
CA GLY A 211 -0.66 -1.88 -11.05
C GLY A 211 0.68 -2.21 -10.42
N ARG A 212 1.57 -1.21 -10.31
CA ARG A 212 2.87 -1.37 -9.65
C ARG A 212 2.71 -1.82 -8.20
N ASP A 213 1.98 -1.04 -7.40
CA ASP A 213 1.76 -1.32 -5.97
C ASP A 213 1.08 -2.67 -5.77
N THR A 214 0.09 -3.01 -6.61
CA THR A 214 -0.59 -4.31 -6.55
C THR A 214 0.39 -5.45 -6.75
N MET A 215 1.23 -5.41 -7.79
CA MET A 215 2.14 -6.51 -8.09
C MET A 215 3.25 -6.65 -7.05
N ILE A 216 3.73 -5.54 -6.49
CA ILE A 216 4.69 -5.55 -5.38
C ILE A 216 4.04 -6.10 -4.10
N ALA A 217 2.82 -5.67 -3.78
CA ALA A 217 2.14 -6.00 -2.54
C ALA A 217 1.51 -7.42 -2.55
N LEU A 218 1.20 -7.98 -3.72
CA LEU A 218 0.48 -9.26 -3.86
C LEU A 218 1.07 -10.42 -3.03
N PRO A 219 2.40 -10.65 -2.99
CA PRO A 219 2.96 -11.73 -2.17
C PRO A 219 2.70 -11.56 -0.67
N GLY A 220 2.74 -10.33 -0.17
CA GLY A 220 2.44 -10.02 1.22
C GLY A 220 0.95 -10.05 1.50
N LEU A 221 0.15 -9.34 0.70
CA LEU A 221 -1.28 -9.24 0.91
C LEU A 221 -2.01 -10.54 0.66
N LEU A 222 -1.64 -11.37 -0.30
CA LEU A 222 -2.47 -12.53 -0.67
C LEU A 222 -1.76 -13.85 -0.33
N LEU A 223 -0.53 -14.03 -0.81
CA LEU A 223 0.15 -15.33 -0.69
C LEU A 223 0.53 -15.66 0.76
N SER A 224 1.04 -14.68 1.51
CA SER A 224 1.43 -14.88 2.92
C SER A 224 0.26 -15.25 3.83
N ARG A 225 -0.98 -15.05 3.36
CA ARG A 225 -2.22 -15.38 4.07
C ARG A 225 -2.98 -16.55 3.44
N GLY A 226 -2.39 -17.25 2.48
CA GLY A 226 -3.01 -18.38 1.79
C GLY A 226 -4.18 -18.03 0.88
N ARG A 227 -4.35 -16.75 0.48
CA ARG A 227 -5.46 -16.27 -0.37
C ARG A 227 -5.15 -16.48 -1.85
N PHE A 228 -4.92 -17.74 -2.24
CA PHE A 228 -4.43 -18.10 -3.59
C PHE A 228 -5.45 -17.81 -4.69
N ASP A 229 -6.74 -18.09 -4.48
CA ASP A 229 -7.76 -17.82 -5.51
C ASP A 229 -7.85 -16.32 -5.83
N GLU A 230 -7.81 -15.47 -4.81
CA GLU A 230 -7.82 -14.02 -5.03
C GLU A 230 -6.53 -13.53 -5.68
N ALA A 231 -5.37 -14.10 -5.34
CA ALA A 231 -4.11 -13.77 -6.02
C ALA A 231 -4.17 -14.09 -7.52
N ARG A 232 -4.69 -15.28 -7.86
CA ARG A 232 -4.92 -15.70 -9.25
C ARG A 232 -5.82 -14.72 -9.98
N ASP A 233 -6.95 -14.38 -9.36
CA ASP A 233 -7.96 -13.54 -9.98
C ASP A 233 -7.52 -12.08 -10.12
N VAL A 234 -6.71 -11.56 -9.18
CA VAL A 234 -6.05 -10.24 -9.33
C VAL A 234 -5.08 -10.26 -10.52
N ILE A 235 -4.18 -11.24 -10.61
CA ILE A 235 -3.22 -11.36 -11.73
C ILE A 235 -3.97 -11.45 -13.06
N ARG A 236 -5.00 -12.30 -13.14
CA ARG A 236 -5.86 -12.44 -14.32
C ARG A 236 -6.55 -11.12 -14.68
N GLY A 237 -7.11 -10.42 -13.69
CA GLY A 237 -7.80 -9.15 -13.87
C GLY A 237 -6.89 -8.06 -14.45
N PHE A 238 -5.64 -7.96 -13.99
CA PHE A 238 -4.67 -7.02 -14.56
C PHE A 238 -4.23 -7.43 -15.97
N LEU A 239 -3.94 -8.71 -16.20
CA LEU A 239 -3.59 -9.23 -17.53
C LEU A 239 -4.68 -8.99 -18.58
N ALA A 240 -5.96 -9.01 -18.18
CA ALA A 240 -7.08 -8.73 -19.07
C ALA A 240 -7.11 -7.26 -19.56
N HIS A 241 -6.48 -6.35 -18.83
CA HIS A 241 -6.39 -4.92 -19.17
C HIS A 241 -5.04 -4.53 -19.78
N ARG A 242 -4.20 -5.50 -20.16
CA ARG A 242 -2.92 -5.19 -20.82
C ARG A 242 -3.16 -4.56 -22.18
N ASP A 243 -2.34 -3.58 -22.55
CA ASP A 243 -2.38 -2.94 -23.86
C ASP A 243 -0.96 -2.62 -24.35
N GLY A 244 -0.65 -2.97 -25.59
CA GLY A 244 0.70 -2.80 -26.15
C GLY A 244 1.81 -3.47 -25.33
N GLY A 245 1.50 -4.59 -24.65
CA GLY A 245 2.44 -5.26 -23.76
C GLY A 245 2.67 -4.57 -22.42
N LEU A 246 1.87 -3.56 -22.04
CA LEU A 246 1.95 -2.87 -20.76
C LEU A 246 0.72 -3.18 -19.90
N LEU A 247 0.94 -3.33 -18.59
CA LEU A 247 -0.13 -3.23 -17.61
C LEU A 247 -0.49 -1.77 -17.33
N PRO A 248 -1.74 -1.49 -16.93
CA PRO A 248 -2.09 -0.17 -16.45
C PRO A 248 -1.36 0.14 -15.15
N ASN A 249 -0.79 1.35 -15.08
CA ASN A 249 -0.21 1.91 -13.86
C ASN A 249 -1.30 2.26 -12.86
N ARG A 250 -2.41 2.85 -13.32
CA ARG A 250 -3.52 3.34 -12.49
C ARG A 250 -4.87 3.09 -13.14
N PHE A 251 -5.84 2.65 -12.34
CA PHE A 251 -7.27 2.72 -12.67
C PHE A 251 -7.90 3.94 -11.97
N PRO A 252 -8.44 4.91 -12.73
CA PRO A 252 -9.09 6.07 -12.13
C PRO A 252 -10.47 5.77 -11.52
N ASP A 253 -10.88 6.57 -10.52
CA ASP A 253 -12.12 6.38 -9.73
C ASP A 253 -13.44 6.41 -10.53
N ARG A 254 -13.46 7.05 -11.71
CA ARG A 254 -14.70 7.44 -12.41
C ARG A 254 -14.89 6.78 -13.79
N GLY A 255 -14.37 5.56 -13.96
CA GLY A 255 -14.56 4.79 -15.20
C GLY A 255 -13.83 5.38 -16.41
N GLU A 256 -12.80 6.20 -16.17
CA GLU A 256 -11.90 6.72 -17.18
C GLU A 256 -10.98 5.61 -17.70
N ALA A 257 -10.33 5.85 -18.84
CA ALA A 257 -9.40 4.89 -19.42
C ALA A 257 -8.20 4.65 -18.49
N PRO A 258 -7.73 3.39 -18.34
CA PRO A 258 -6.53 3.10 -17.57
C PRO A 258 -5.29 3.81 -18.14
N GLU A 259 -4.36 4.18 -17.26
CA GLU A 259 -3.13 4.90 -17.64
C GLU A 259 -1.97 3.91 -17.79
N TYR A 260 -1.20 4.01 -18.89
CA TYR A 260 -0.11 3.07 -19.23
C TYR A 260 1.28 3.73 -19.19
N ASN A 261 1.51 4.62 -18.23
CA ASN A 261 2.74 5.38 -18.04
C ASN A 261 3.71 4.70 -17.05
N THR A 262 4.01 3.42 -17.27
CA THR A 262 4.87 2.62 -16.37
C THR A 262 5.74 1.66 -17.17
N VAL A 263 7.03 1.58 -16.83
CA VAL A 263 7.94 0.56 -17.37
C VAL A 263 8.11 -0.65 -16.44
N ASP A 264 7.87 -0.48 -15.14
CA ASP A 264 8.10 -1.50 -14.12
C ASP A 264 6.88 -2.33 -13.73
N ALA A 265 5.66 -1.80 -13.80
CA ALA A 265 4.46 -2.53 -13.32
C ALA A 265 4.30 -3.88 -14.04
N THR A 266 4.50 -3.89 -15.35
CA THR A 266 4.48 -5.11 -16.15
C THR A 266 5.59 -6.09 -15.77
N LEU A 267 6.78 -5.61 -15.41
CA LEU A 267 7.87 -6.51 -15.04
C LEU A 267 7.67 -7.07 -13.61
N TRP A 268 7.06 -6.28 -12.72
CA TRP A 268 6.60 -6.75 -11.40
C TRP A 268 5.53 -7.84 -11.50
N LEU A 269 4.69 -7.82 -12.54
CA LEU A 269 3.73 -8.91 -12.80
C LEU A 269 4.42 -10.28 -12.93
N PHE A 270 5.58 -10.35 -13.60
CA PHE A 270 6.32 -11.61 -13.71
C PHE A 270 6.76 -12.10 -12.32
N GLN A 271 7.19 -11.19 -11.44
CA GLN A 271 7.55 -11.53 -10.05
C GLN A 271 6.32 -12.04 -9.28
N ALA A 272 5.19 -11.36 -9.40
CA ALA A 272 3.95 -11.74 -8.73
C ALA A 272 3.43 -13.10 -9.22
N ALA A 273 3.44 -13.33 -10.54
CA ALA A 273 3.05 -14.60 -11.16
C ALA A 273 3.99 -15.74 -10.74
N PHE A 274 5.30 -15.50 -10.73
CA PHE A 274 6.28 -16.49 -10.27
C PHE A 274 6.10 -16.83 -8.79
N ALA A 275 5.91 -15.82 -7.93
CA ALA A 275 5.64 -16.02 -6.52
C ALA A 275 4.35 -16.80 -6.29
N TYR A 276 3.27 -16.48 -7.04
CA TYR A 276 2.00 -17.20 -7.00
C TYR A 276 2.19 -18.67 -7.37
N VAL A 277 2.74 -18.96 -8.54
CA VAL A 277 2.93 -20.34 -9.04
C VAL A 277 3.83 -21.14 -8.11
N THR A 278 4.90 -20.54 -7.59
CA THR A 278 5.81 -21.20 -6.65
C THR A 278 5.10 -21.57 -5.34
N ALA A 279 4.17 -20.73 -4.87
CA ALA A 279 3.45 -20.96 -3.63
C ALA A 279 2.23 -21.89 -3.79
N SER A 280 1.52 -21.82 -4.93
CA SER A 280 0.28 -22.56 -5.18
C SER A 280 0.48 -23.90 -5.89
N GLY A 281 1.52 -24.03 -6.72
CA GLY A 281 1.69 -25.16 -7.64
C GLY A 281 0.66 -25.22 -8.77
N ASP A 282 -0.01 -24.11 -9.11
CA ASP A 282 -1.09 -24.07 -10.11
C ASP A 282 -0.54 -24.09 -11.56
N ASP A 283 -0.17 -25.28 -12.03
CA ASP A 283 0.31 -25.52 -13.40
C ASP A 283 -0.74 -25.19 -14.48
N ALA A 284 -2.04 -25.26 -14.14
CA ALA A 284 -3.09 -24.90 -15.07
C ALA A 284 -3.10 -23.39 -15.34
N PHE A 285 -2.93 -22.60 -14.29
CA PHE A 285 -2.80 -21.15 -14.40
C PHE A 285 -1.55 -20.74 -15.18
N VAL A 286 -0.43 -21.48 -15.06
CA VAL A 286 0.76 -21.25 -15.90
C VAL A 286 0.41 -21.32 -17.39
N ARG A 287 -0.29 -22.38 -17.81
CA ARG A 287 -0.73 -22.55 -19.21
C ARG A 287 -1.70 -21.44 -19.64
N GLU A 288 -2.54 -20.97 -18.72
CA GLU A 288 -3.49 -19.88 -18.96
C GLU A 288 -2.77 -18.55 -19.28
N ILE A 289 -1.79 -18.16 -18.47
CA ILE A 289 -1.17 -16.82 -18.58
C ILE A 289 0.02 -16.77 -19.55
N LEU A 290 0.64 -17.91 -19.87
CA LEU A 290 1.85 -17.95 -20.70
C LEU A 290 1.71 -17.22 -22.05
N PRO A 291 0.60 -17.33 -22.80
CA PRO A 291 0.41 -16.55 -24.03
C PRO A 291 0.51 -15.04 -23.82
N ALA A 292 -0.08 -14.52 -22.74
CA ALA A 292 -0.03 -13.10 -22.41
C ALA A 292 1.39 -12.66 -22.01
N LEU A 293 2.12 -13.49 -21.26
CA LEU A 293 3.52 -13.22 -20.92
C LEU A 293 4.41 -13.17 -22.18
N LYS A 294 4.21 -14.09 -23.13
CA LYS A 294 4.94 -14.10 -24.42
C LYS A 294 4.66 -12.84 -25.24
N GLU A 295 3.41 -12.41 -25.29
CA GLU A 295 3.01 -11.16 -25.95
C GLU A 295 3.72 -9.95 -25.32
N ILE A 296 3.74 -9.87 -24.00
CA ILE A 296 4.43 -8.80 -23.26
C ILE A 296 5.92 -8.77 -23.60
N LEU A 297 6.61 -9.92 -23.56
CA LEU A 297 8.04 -10.00 -23.88
C LEU A 297 8.32 -9.53 -25.31
N ARG A 298 7.47 -9.93 -26.27
CA ARG A 298 7.57 -9.49 -27.66
C ARG A 298 7.48 -7.97 -27.78
N PHE A 299 6.50 -7.34 -27.13
CA PHE A 299 6.37 -5.87 -27.15
C PHE A 299 7.56 -5.15 -26.52
N HIS A 300 8.19 -5.70 -25.49
CA HIS A 300 9.41 -5.11 -24.92
C HIS A 300 10.63 -5.28 -25.85
N LEU A 301 10.71 -6.41 -26.56
CA LEU A 301 11.76 -6.67 -27.56
C LEU A 301 11.63 -5.77 -28.80
N GLU A 302 10.42 -5.62 -29.34
CA GLU A 302 10.14 -4.84 -30.55
C GLU A 302 10.05 -3.33 -30.27
N GLY A 303 9.58 -2.99 -29.07
CA GLY A 303 9.31 -1.64 -28.61
C GLY A 303 7.82 -1.38 -28.42
N THR A 304 7.52 -0.58 -27.38
CA THR A 304 6.17 -0.14 -27.04
C THR A 304 6.16 1.36 -26.70
N ARG A 305 5.08 1.84 -26.07
CA ARG A 305 4.87 3.22 -25.65
C ARG A 305 6.07 3.76 -24.86
N HIS A 306 6.22 5.08 -24.84
CA HIS A 306 7.19 5.80 -24.00
C HIS A 306 8.66 5.41 -24.22
N GLY A 307 9.00 5.00 -25.46
CA GLY A 307 10.35 4.60 -25.82
C GLY A 307 10.83 3.32 -25.13
N ILE A 308 9.93 2.53 -24.51
CA ILE A 308 10.27 1.27 -23.85
C ILE A 308 10.63 0.25 -24.93
N ARG A 309 11.91 -0.13 -25.00
CA ARG A 309 12.40 -1.13 -25.97
C ARG A 309 13.74 -1.70 -25.56
N VAL A 310 13.98 -2.95 -25.91
CA VAL A 310 15.31 -3.57 -25.82
C VAL A 310 16.22 -2.95 -26.88
N ASP A 311 17.40 -2.48 -26.44
CA ASP A 311 18.44 -2.00 -27.36
C ASP A 311 19.09 -3.22 -28.03
N PRO A 312 19.06 -3.35 -29.37
CA PRO A 312 19.59 -4.52 -30.05
C PRO A 312 21.09 -4.70 -29.89
N ARG A 313 21.84 -3.65 -29.50
CA ARG A 313 23.30 -3.68 -29.39
C ARG A 313 23.78 -4.37 -28.11
N ASP A 314 23.06 -4.20 -27.01
CA ASP A 314 23.44 -4.76 -25.71
C ASP A 314 22.32 -5.54 -25.02
N ARG A 315 21.14 -5.66 -25.64
CA ARG A 315 19.97 -6.38 -25.12
C ARG A 315 19.40 -5.80 -23.81
N LEU A 316 19.86 -4.64 -23.37
CA LEU A 316 19.34 -3.97 -22.19
C LEU A 316 18.05 -3.20 -22.53
N LEU A 317 17.10 -3.20 -21.59
CA LEU A 317 15.83 -2.52 -21.72
C LEU A 317 16.03 -1.03 -21.43
N ALA A 318 15.77 -0.21 -22.45
CA ALA A 318 15.75 1.24 -22.35
C ALA A 318 14.31 1.75 -22.25
N ALA A 319 14.12 2.86 -21.55
CA ALA A 319 12.84 3.55 -21.44
C ALA A 319 13.04 5.05 -21.23
N GLY A 320 12.02 5.83 -21.61
CA GLY A 320 11.99 7.26 -21.38
C GLY A 320 11.74 8.07 -22.64
N GLU A 321 11.00 9.15 -22.47
CA GLU A 321 10.78 10.20 -23.45
C GLU A 321 10.59 11.54 -22.71
N PRO A 322 10.77 12.69 -23.38
CA PRO A 322 10.61 13.99 -22.74
C PRO A 322 9.27 14.12 -22.00
N GLY A 323 9.33 14.53 -20.73
CA GLY A 323 8.15 14.74 -19.89
C GLY A 323 7.51 13.48 -19.28
N ALA A 324 8.08 12.30 -19.51
CA ALA A 324 7.59 11.03 -18.96
C ALA A 324 8.32 10.58 -17.69
N GLN A 325 7.56 10.01 -16.76
CA GLN A 325 7.95 9.50 -15.45
C GLN A 325 7.48 8.03 -15.32
N LEU A 326 8.36 7.09 -15.68
CA LEU A 326 7.94 5.70 -15.98
C LEU A 326 8.29 4.68 -14.88
N THR A 327 9.32 4.96 -14.07
CA THR A 327 9.78 4.07 -12.99
C THR A 327 9.03 4.37 -11.70
N TRP A 328 9.13 3.53 -10.67
CA TRP A 328 8.52 3.81 -9.36
C TRP A 328 8.93 5.14 -8.72
N MET A 329 10.07 5.72 -9.12
CA MET A 329 10.45 7.09 -8.80
C MET A 329 9.76 8.10 -9.74
N ASP A 330 8.43 8.21 -9.68
CA ASP A 330 7.58 8.89 -10.67
C ASP A 330 7.03 10.28 -10.28
N ALA A 331 7.69 10.99 -9.37
CA ALA A 331 7.28 12.34 -8.99
C ALA A 331 7.34 13.33 -10.17
N LYS A 332 6.24 14.08 -10.36
CA LYS A 332 6.10 15.10 -11.40
C LYS A 332 5.26 16.27 -10.88
N VAL A 333 5.75 17.50 -11.09
CA VAL A 333 5.04 18.74 -10.72
C VAL A 333 4.83 19.61 -11.96
N GLY A 334 3.58 19.78 -12.37
CA GLY A 334 3.26 20.37 -13.67
C GLY A 334 3.92 19.56 -14.78
N ASP A 335 4.78 20.20 -15.58
CA ASP A 335 5.55 19.54 -16.65
C ASP A 335 6.95 19.05 -16.21
N VAL A 336 7.33 19.31 -14.96
CA VAL A 336 8.67 18.98 -14.44
C VAL A 336 8.68 17.57 -13.87
N VAL A 337 9.41 16.66 -14.52
CA VAL A 337 9.74 15.34 -13.96
C VAL A 337 10.89 15.52 -12.97
N VAL A 338 10.67 15.17 -11.70
CA VAL A 338 11.62 15.45 -10.61
C VAL A 338 12.82 14.49 -10.66
N THR A 339 12.54 13.21 -10.89
CA THR A 339 13.56 12.14 -10.96
C THR A 339 13.49 11.45 -12.32
N PRO A 340 13.93 12.12 -13.41
CA PRO A 340 13.93 11.51 -14.73
C PRO A 340 14.96 10.39 -14.77
N ARG A 341 14.49 9.16 -15.01
CA ARG A 341 15.34 7.97 -15.13
C ARG A 341 15.27 7.41 -16.55
N HIS A 342 15.57 8.29 -17.51
CA HIS A 342 15.59 7.96 -18.94
C HIS A 342 16.89 7.27 -19.32
N GLY A 343 16.83 6.27 -20.19
CA GLY A 343 17.96 5.40 -20.52
C GLY A 343 17.68 3.99 -20.03
N LYS A 344 18.65 3.35 -19.38
CA LYS A 344 18.55 1.98 -18.87
C LYS A 344 18.64 1.97 -17.34
N PRO A 345 17.52 2.12 -16.62
CA PRO A 345 17.53 2.07 -15.15
C PRO A 345 17.91 0.66 -14.65
N VAL A 346 18.64 0.63 -13.54
CA VAL A 346 19.24 -0.60 -13.01
C VAL A 346 18.20 -1.65 -12.60
N GLU A 347 17.14 -1.24 -11.90
CA GLU A 347 16.10 -2.17 -11.44
C GLU A 347 15.20 -2.65 -12.57
N ILE A 348 14.99 -1.81 -13.59
CA ILE A 348 14.23 -2.18 -14.79
C ILE A 348 14.96 -3.30 -15.54
N ASN A 349 16.29 -3.22 -15.65
CA ASN A 349 17.08 -4.26 -16.28
C ASN A 349 17.19 -5.52 -15.42
N ALA A 350 17.25 -5.38 -14.09
CA ALA A 350 17.16 -6.53 -13.18
C ALA A 350 15.80 -7.25 -13.28
N LEU A 351 14.71 -6.49 -13.33
CA LEU A 351 13.35 -7.00 -13.51
C LEU A 351 13.17 -7.63 -14.90
N TRP A 352 13.72 -7.03 -15.96
CA TRP A 352 13.70 -7.58 -17.32
C TRP A 352 14.42 -8.92 -17.41
N TYR A 353 15.65 -8.99 -16.89
CA TYR A 353 16.38 -10.25 -16.79
C TYR A 353 15.56 -11.32 -16.05
N ASN A 354 14.99 -10.96 -14.90
CA ASN A 354 14.16 -11.90 -14.15
C ASN A 354 12.89 -12.28 -14.93
N ALA A 355 12.24 -11.37 -15.66
CA ALA A 355 11.07 -11.68 -16.48
C ALA A 355 11.38 -12.74 -17.54
N LEU A 356 12.54 -12.65 -18.21
CA LEU A 356 13.01 -13.66 -19.16
C LEU A 356 13.28 -15.00 -18.48
N ARG A 357 13.97 -15.01 -17.33
CA ARG A 357 14.24 -16.23 -16.55
C ARG A 357 12.96 -16.91 -16.05
N ILE A 358 12.01 -16.11 -15.56
CA ILE A 358 10.70 -16.58 -15.11
C ILE A 358 9.91 -17.16 -16.28
N ALA A 359 9.83 -16.44 -17.40
CA ALA A 359 9.14 -16.92 -18.59
C ALA A 359 9.76 -18.23 -19.11
N ALA A 360 11.09 -18.37 -19.05
CA ALA A 360 11.76 -19.59 -19.45
C ALA A 360 11.34 -20.80 -18.60
N LEU A 361 11.25 -20.62 -17.27
CA LEU A 361 10.82 -21.66 -16.33
C LEU A 361 9.34 -22.01 -16.48
N LEU A 362 8.48 -21.00 -16.59
CA LEU A 362 7.04 -21.19 -16.78
C LEU A 362 6.74 -21.87 -18.13
N ALA A 363 7.44 -21.48 -19.19
CA ALA A 363 7.35 -22.14 -20.49
C ALA A 363 7.79 -23.60 -20.43
N GLN A 364 8.90 -23.89 -19.74
CA GLN A 364 9.36 -25.27 -19.54
C GLN A 364 8.34 -26.10 -18.77
N ALA A 365 7.77 -25.58 -17.68
CA ALA A 365 6.73 -26.25 -16.90
C ALA A 365 5.46 -26.52 -17.74
N ALA A 366 5.16 -25.65 -18.70
CA ALA A 366 4.05 -25.83 -19.65
C ALA A 366 4.38 -26.74 -20.85
N GLY A 367 5.62 -27.23 -20.99
CA GLY A 367 6.08 -28.01 -22.14
C GLY A 367 6.41 -27.21 -23.40
N ASP A 368 6.45 -25.87 -23.33
CA ASP A 368 6.86 -24.97 -24.42
C ASP A 368 8.39 -24.77 -24.39
N TYR A 369 9.11 -25.83 -24.78
CA TYR A 369 10.58 -25.84 -24.78
C TYR A 369 11.21 -24.81 -25.72
N GLY A 370 10.52 -24.45 -26.81
CA GLY A 370 11.00 -23.43 -27.76
C GLY A 370 11.05 -22.05 -27.13
N THR A 371 9.97 -21.63 -26.46
CA THR A 371 9.93 -20.37 -25.71
C THR A 371 10.92 -20.39 -24.56
N SER A 372 11.03 -21.53 -23.85
CA SER A 372 11.99 -21.70 -22.76
C SER A 372 13.43 -21.46 -23.20
N ALA A 373 13.86 -22.10 -24.29
CA ALA A 373 15.21 -21.96 -24.83
C ALA A 373 15.48 -20.54 -25.36
N SER A 374 14.50 -19.91 -26.00
CA SER A 374 14.62 -18.54 -26.50
C SER A 374 14.79 -17.54 -25.35
N CYS A 375 13.92 -17.59 -24.33
CA CYS A 375 14.00 -16.69 -23.19
C CYS A 375 15.28 -16.88 -22.38
N SER A 376 15.76 -18.13 -22.23
CA SER A 376 17.02 -18.42 -21.54
C SER A 376 18.21 -17.77 -22.23
N ARG A 377 18.30 -17.89 -23.56
CA ARG A 377 19.36 -17.27 -24.37
C ARG A 377 19.34 -15.74 -24.26
N GLU A 378 18.17 -15.13 -24.34
CA GLU A 378 18.03 -13.69 -24.16
C GLU A 378 18.47 -13.25 -22.76
N ALA A 379 18.12 -14.00 -21.72
CA ALA A 379 18.53 -13.70 -20.36
C ALA A 379 20.06 -13.76 -20.19
N GLU A 380 20.74 -14.74 -20.82
CA GLU A 380 22.21 -14.82 -20.81
C GLU A 380 22.88 -13.60 -21.45
N LEU A 381 22.33 -13.10 -22.57
CA LEU A 381 22.84 -11.88 -23.21
C LEU A 381 22.64 -10.65 -22.32
N VAL A 382 21.47 -10.53 -21.69
CA VAL A 382 21.18 -9.45 -20.74
C VAL A 382 22.14 -9.49 -19.55
N GLU A 383 22.39 -10.67 -18.98
CA GLU A 383 23.32 -10.85 -17.85
C GLU A 383 24.74 -10.39 -18.18
N GLN A 384 25.26 -10.80 -19.34
CA GLN A 384 26.59 -10.40 -19.80
C GLN A 384 26.69 -8.88 -20.03
N SER A 385 25.67 -8.28 -20.62
CA SER A 385 25.63 -6.83 -20.84
C SER A 385 25.46 -6.05 -19.54
N PHE A 386 24.64 -6.55 -18.62
CA PHE A 386 24.41 -5.94 -17.32
C PHE A 386 25.72 -5.85 -16.54
N ALA A 387 26.48 -6.96 -16.48
CA ALA A 387 27.76 -7.03 -15.79
C ALA A 387 28.79 -6.02 -16.35
N ARG A 388 28.80 -5.78 -17.67
CA ARG A 388 29.69 -4.79 -18.30
C ARG A 388 29.24 -3.35 -18.09
N ALA A 389 27.94 -3.10 -18.08
CA ALA A 389 27.37 -1.75 -18.15
C ALA A 389 27.16 -1.11 -16.77
N PHE A 390 26.68 -1.86 -15.78
CA PHE A 390 26.18 -1.27 -14.53
C PHE A 390 27.21 -1.17 -13.41
N TRP A 391 28.30 -1.95 -13.43
CA TRP A 391 29.28 -1.91 -12.34
C TRP A 391 30.07 -0.59 -12.35
N ASN A 392 29.99 0.17 -11.26
CA ASN A 392 30.79 1.36 -11.03
C ASN A 392 31.97 1.01 -10.09
N PRO A 393 33.18 0.75 -10.63
CA PRO A 393 34.32 0.34 -9.82
C PRO A 393 34.80 1.44 -8.87
N SER A 394 34.62 2.72 -9.23
CA SER A 394 35.07 3.86 -8.40
C SER A 394 34.27 3.99 -7.10
N ARG A 395 33.01 3.54 -7.11
CA ARG A 395 32.11 3.61 -5.96
C ARG A 395 31.84 2.25 -5.31
N GLY A 396 32.28 1.16 -5.94
CA GLY A 396 32.03 -0.21 -5.47
C GLY A 396 30.55 -0.58 -5.46
N CYS A 397 29.76 0.01 -6.35
CA CYS A 397 28.31 -0.16 -6.42
C CYS A 397 27.82 -0.09 -7.88
N LEU A 398 26.51 -0.11 -8.12
CA LEU A 398 25.97 0.02 -9.47
C LEU A 398 25.65 1.48 -9.83
N TYR A 399 25.78 1.84 -11.11
CA TYR A 399 25.14 3.02 -11.69
C TYR A 399 23.62 2.89 -11.55
N ASP A 400 22.91 3.98 -11.24
CA ASP A 400 21.45 3.96 -11.11
C ASP A 400 20.77 3.88 -12.48
N VAL A 401 21.35 4.56 -13.48
CA VAL A 401 20.90 4.57 -14.88
C VAL A 401 22.12 4.55 -15.79
N VAL A 402 22.08 3.74 -16.85
CA VAL A 402 23.12 3.70 -17.90
C VAL A 402 22.57 4.31 -19.20
N GLY A 403 23.42 5.04 -19.92
CA GLY A 403 23.10 5.59 -21.23
C GLY A 403 21.94 6.60 -21.22
N GLY A 404 21.82 7.37 -20.13
CA GLY A 404 20.85 8.46 -20.03
C GLY A 404 21.29 9.70 -20.81
N PRO A 405 20.46 10.76 -20.87
CA PRO A 405 20.76 11.98 -21.62
C PRO A 405 22.06 12.68 -21.20
N ALA A 406 22.47 12.53 -19.94
CA ALA A 406 23.71 13.08 -19.38
C ALA A 406 24.85 12.04 -19.28
N GLY A 407 24.68 10.85 -19.86
CA GLY A 407 25.57 9.70 -19.66
C GLY A 407 25.07 8.76 -18.56
N ASP A 408 26.01 8.03 -17.95
CA ASP A 408 25.72 7.09 -16.86
C ASP A 408 25.58 7.85 -15.54
N ASP A 409 24.51 7.56 -14.80
CA ASP A 409 24.20 8.21 -13.51
C ASP A 409 24.85 7.45 -12.36
N PRO A 410 25.88 8.01 -11.69
CA PRO A 410 26.59 7.36 -10.59
C PRO A 410 25.88 7.51 -9.24
N ALA A 411 24.72 8.17 -9.16
CA ALA A 411 24.05 8.46 -7.90
C ALA A 411 23.76 7.18 -7.09
N ILE A 412 24.08 7.20 -5.80
CA ILE A 412 23.77 6.06 -4.92
C ILE A 412 22.28 6.08 -4.58
N ARG A 413 21.56 5.12 -5.15
CA ARG A 413 20.13 4.86 -4.91
C ARG A 413 19.88 3.41 -4.51
N PRO A 414 18.74 3.10 -3.86
CA PRO A 414 18.42 1.74 -3.41
C PRO A 414 18.07 0.79 -4.56
N ASN A 415 17.82 1.29 -5.77
CA ASN A 415 17.41 0.51 -6.94
C ASN A 415 18.38 -0.63 -7.29
N GLN A 416 19.66 -0.46 -6.99
CA GLN A 416 20.68 -1.49 -7.19
C GLN A 416 20.43 -2.79 -6.41
N LEU A 417 19.65 -2.74 -5.31
CA LEU A 417 19.30 -3.94 -4.53
C LEU A 417 18.55 -4.97 -5.39
N PHE A 418 17.70 -4.51 -6.32
CA PHE A 418 16.92 -5.39 -7.19
C PHE A 418 17.79 -6.26 -8.09
N ALA A 419 19.04 -5.88 -8.35
CA ALA A 419 19.98 -6.71 -9.12
C ALA A 419 20.30 -8.05 -8.43
N PHE A 420 20.03 -8.20 -7.13
CA PHE A 420 20.32 -9.44 -6.41
C PHE A 420 19.33 -9.81 -5.30
N SER A 421 18.32 -8.98 -5.02
CA SER A 421 17.21 -9.31 -4.10
C SER A 421 16.02 -10.00 -4.79
N LEU A 422 16.01 -10.04 -6.13
CA LEU A 422 15.03 -10.77 -6.94
C LEU A 422 15.42 -12.27 -7.04
N PRO A 423 14.50 -13.16 -7.47
CA PRO A 423 14.74 -14.61 -7.50
C PRO A 423 15.98 -15.05 -8.29
N PHE A 424 16.32 -14.33 -9.37
CA PHE A 424 17.49 -14.59 -10.20
C PHE A 424 18.48 -13.42 -10.05
N PRO A 425 19.55 -13.57 -9.24
CA PRO A 425 20.51 -12.50 -8.99
C PRO A 425 21.52 -12.36 -10.13
N LEU A 426 21.87 -11.12 -10.48
CA LEU A 426 22.82 -10.74 -11.54
C LEU A 426 24.25 -10.49 -11.06
N LEU A 427 24.42 -10.24 -9.76
CA LEU A 427 25.74 -9.90 -9.19
C LEU A 427 26.43 -11.14 -8.63
N ASP A 428 27.75 -11.16 -8.68
CA ASP A 428 28.55 -12.16 -7.97
C ASP A 428 28.56 -11.92 -6.44
N PRO A 429 29.01 -12.90 -5.62
CA PRO A 429 29.00 -12.75 -4.16
C PRO A 429 29.82 -11.57 -3.61
N GLU A 430 30.91 -11.16 -4.26
CA GLU A 430 31.73 -10.04 -3.80
C GLU A 430 31.05 -8.71 -4.11
N GLN A 431 30.54 -8.56 -5.33
CA GLN A 431 29.75 -7.40 -5.75
C GLN A 431 28.52 -7.20 -4.84
N ARG A 432 27.80 -8.28 -4.50
CA ARG A 432 26.66 -8.22 -3.55
C ARG A 432 27.07 -7.63 -2.21
N ARG A 433 28.18 -8.10 -1.63
CA ARG A 433 28.69 -7.58 -0.35
C ARG A 433 29.14 -6.12 -0.47
N SER A 434 29.77 -5.76 -1.58
CA SER A 434 30.19 -4.38 -1.85
C SER A 434 28.98 -3.44 -1.90
N VAL A 435 27.98 -3.78 -2.72
CA VAL A 435 26.73 -3.02 -2.82
C VAL A 435 26.01 -2.93 -1.47
N MET A 436 25.89 -4.04 -0.73
CA MET A 436 25.23 -4.03 0.58
C MET A 436 25.92 -3.09 1.56
N ARG A 437 27.26 -3.07 1.62
CA ARG A 437 28.00 -2.13 2.49
C ARG A 437 27.74 -0.67 2.11
N VAL A 438 27.68 -0.36 0.82
CA VAL A 438 27.37 0.99 0.34
C VAL A 438 25.94 1.38 0.73
N VAL A 439 24.97 0.51 0.46
CA VAL A 439 23.56 0.75 0.78
C VAL A 439 23.34 0.90 2.28
N GLU A 440 23.93 0.02 3.10
CA GLU A 440 23.81 0.08 4.55
C GLU A 440 24.40 1.38 5.12
N LYS A 441 25.57 1.80 4.62
CA LYS A 441 26.22 3.03 5.05
C LYS A 441 25.46 4.29 4.63
N GLU A 442 24.99 4.35 3.39
CA GLU A 442 24.51 5.61 2.79
C GLU A 442 22.99 5.76 2.87
N LEU A 443 22.24 4.65 2.84
CA LEU A 443 20.79 4.67 2.62
C LEU A 443 19.96 4.10 3.77
N LEU A 444 20.47 3.17 4.57
CA LEU A 444 19.68 2.52 5.62
C LEU A 444 19.27 3.51 6.72
N THR A 445 18.03 3.37 7.19
CA THR A 445 17.43 4.13 8.28
C THR A 445 16.57 3.22 9.16
N PRO A 446 16.11 3.67 10.34
CA PRO A 446 15.21 2.88 11.18
C PRO A 446 13.88 2.49 10.52
N PHE A 447 13.41 3.24 9.51
CA PHE A 447 12.08 3.06 8.90
C PHE A 447 12.12 2.57 7.45
N GLY A 448 13.29 2.20 6.93
CA GLY A 448 13.48 1.79 5.52
C GLY A 448 14.73 2.41 4.91
N LEU A 449 14.73 2.59 3.60
CA LEU A 449 15.87 3.13 2.86
C LEU A 449 15.58 4.54 2.32
N ARG A 450 16.58 5.43 2.42
CA ARG A 450 16.62 6.68 1.67
C ARG A 450 16.61 6.39 0.17
N THR A 451 15.91 7.22 -0.58
CA THR A 451 15.84 7.13 -2.05
C THR A 451 17.05 7.69 -2.78
N LEU A 452 17.87 8.50 -2.08
CA LEU A 452 19.10 9.09 -2.57
C LEU A 452 20.07 9.28 -1.39
N ALA A 453 21.36 9.00 -1.60
CA ALA A 453 22.38 9.19 -0.55
C ALA A 453 22.61 10.67 -0.22
N ARG A 454 23.00 10.96 1.03
CA ARG A 454 23.10 12.34 1.56
C ARG A 454 24.09 13.23 0.80
N GLY A 455 25.16 12.63 0.28
CA GLY A 455 26.21 13.35 -0.45
C GLY A 455 25.90 13.62 -1.93
N GLU A 456 24.75 13.17 -2.43
CA GLU A 456 24.38 13.31 -3.83
C GLU A 456 23.73 14.66 -4.12
N ALA A 457 23.93 15.14 -5.35
CA ALA A 457 23.24 16.32 -5.82
C ALA A 457 21.71 16.10 -5.83
N GLY A 458 20.97 17.06 -5.29
CA GLY A 458 19.52 17.01 -5.21
C GLY A 458 18.96 16.35 -3.95
N TYR A 459 19.79 15.90 -3.01
CA TYR A 459 19.32 15.36 -1.74
C TYR A 459 18.47 16.37 -0.94
N VAL A 460 17.27 15.95 -0.54
CA VAL A 460 16.32 16.69 0.28
C VAL A 460 16.03 15.91 1.56
N PRO A 461 16.38 16.46 2.74
CA PRO A 461 16.29 15.71 4.00
C PRO A 461 14.85 15.60 4.56
N ARG A 462 13.92 16.46 4.12
CA ARG A 462 12.58 16.61 4.70
C ARG A 462 11.50 16.52 3.64
N PHE A 463 10.49 15.71 3.91
CA PHE A 463 9.29 15.58 3.08
C PHE A 463 8.16 16.44 3.68
N ARG A 464 8.24 17.77 3.47
CA ARG A 464 7.30 18.74 4.06
C ARG A 464 7.05 19.92 3.13
N GLY A 465 6.03 20.71 3.43
CA GLY A 465 5.61 21.86 2.62
C GLY A 465 4.44 21.50 1.72
N GLY A 466 4.21 22.33 0.69
CA GLY A 466 3.13 22.17 -0.27
C GLY A 466 3.36 21.01 -1.24
N PRO A 467 2.48 20.85 -2.25
CA PRO A 467 2.65 19.83 -3.28
C PRO A 467 4.00 19.90 -3.98
N TRP A 468 4.49 21.11 -4.31
CA TRP A 468 5.79 21.30 -4.96
C TRP A 468 6.96 20.78 -4.11
N GLU A 469 7.07 21.21 -2.84
CA GLU A 469 8.17 20.80 -1.96
C GLU A 469 8.15 19.30 -1.68
N ARG A 470 6.96 18.72 -1.48
CA ARG A 470 6.81 17.29 -1.24
C ARG A 470 7.19 16.47 -2.47
N ASP A 471 6.61 16.77 -3.62
CA ASP A 471 6.86 16.00 -4.84
C ASP A 471 8.33 16.12 -5.28
N THR A 472 8.96 17.28 -5.09
CA THR A 472 10.40 17.45 -5.36
C THR A 472 11.29 16.66 -4.38
N ALA A 473 10.85 16.44 -3.13
CA ALA A 473 11.56 15.63 -2.15
C ALA A 473 11.27 14.11 -2.25
N TYR A 474 10.16 13.72 -2.87
CA TYR A 474 9.53 12.40 -2.75
C TYR A 474 10.44 11.20 -3.06
N HIS A 475 11.35 11.36 -4.03
CA HIS A 475 12.38 10.38 -4.36
C HIS A 475 13.80 10.95 -4.30
N GLN A 476 14.01 12.00 -3.52
CA GLN A 476 15.30 12.69 -3.42
C GLN A 476 15.90 12.60 -2.01
N GLY A 477 15.68 11.50 -1.29
CA GLY A 477 16.23 11.29 0.05
C GLY A 477 15.20 10.74 1.02
N THR A 478 13.92 11.09 0.82
CA THR A 478 12.75 10.53 1.51
C THR A 478 12.87 9.02 1.67
N VAL A 479 12.56 8.52 2.87
CA VAL A 479 12.67 7.10 3.25
C VAL A 479 11.42 6.35 2.84
N TRP A 480 11.59 5.18 2.23
CA TRP A 480 10.49 4.30 1.84
C TRP A 480 10.58 2.96 2.60
N PRO A 481 9.56 2.59 3.42
CA PRO A 481 9.58 1.37 4.22
C PRO A 481 9.58 0.09 3.41
N TRP A 482 8.83 0.02 2.31
CA TRP A 482 8.77 -1.20 1.49
C TRP A 482 10.15 -1.62 0.96
N LEU A 483 11.11 -0.70 0.83
CA LEU A 483 12.47 -1.05 0.40
C LEU A 483 13.23 -1.92 1.44
N ILE A 484 12.76 -1.99 2.69
CA ILE A 484 13.35 -2.90 3.70
C ILE A 484 13.28 -4.36 3.25
N GLY A 485 12.30 -4.70 2.41
CA GLY A 485 12.16 -6.00 1.78
C GLY A 485 13.35 -6.42 0.92
N PRO A 486 13.58 -5.71 -0.20
CA PRO A 486 14.79 -5.85 -1.02
C PRO A 486 16.08 -5.79 -0.21
N TYR A 487 16.16 -4.91 0.80
CA TYR A 487 17.32 -4.83 1.70
C TYR A 487 17.58 -6.14 2.44
N VAL A 488 16.58 -6.67 3.15
CA VAL A 488 16.73 -7.90 3.95
C VAL A 488 17.08 -9.09 3.06
N ARG A 489 16.42 -9.23 1.91
CA ARG A 489 16.76 -10.28 0.94
C ARG A 489 18.20 -10.13 0.42
N GLY A 490 18.59 -8.90 0.05
CA GLY A 490 19.94 -8.60 -0.39
C GLY A 490 21.00 -8.91 0.68
N TYR A 491 20.74 -8.53 1.93
CA TYR A 491 21.61 -8.81 3.07
C TYR A 491 21.80 -10.31 3.27
N LEU A 492 20.71 -11.08 3.29
CA LEU A 492 20.77 -12.54 3.44
C LEU A 492 21.43 -13.21 2.23
N ALA A 493 21.30 -12.66 1.03
CA ALA A 493 21.98 -13.15 -0.18
C ALA A 493 23.49 -12.84 -0.19
N ALA A 494 23.91 -11.72 0.40
CA ALA A 494 25.31 -11.28 0.45
C ALA A 494 26.11 -11.92 1.59
N PHE A 495 25.49 -12.04 2.78
CA PHE A 495 26.14 -12.47 4.02
C PHE A 495 25.66 -13.84 4.51
N GLY A 496 24.71 -14.45 3.82
CA GLY A 496 24.18 -15.77 4.10
C GLY A 496 23.02 -15.77 5.10
N ARG A 497 22.10 -16.73 4.92
CA ARG A 497 20.95 -16.94 5.81
C ARG A 497 21.33 -17.89 6.95
N ASN A 498 21.91 -17.35 8.00
CA ASN A 498 22.14 -18.04 9.28
C ASN A 498 21.29 -17.42 10.39
N PRO A 499 21.08 -18.12 11.53
CA PRO A 499 20.22 -17.62 12.61
C PRO A 499 20.61 -16.23 13.15
N SER A 500 21.90 -15.91 13.21
CA SER A 500 22.38 -14.59 13.66
C SER A 500 21.97 -13.47 12.70
N ASN A 501 22.15 -13.69 11.40
CA ASN A 501 21.75 -12.73 10.36
C ASN A 501 20.22 -12.58 10.29
N VAL A 502 19.46 -13.65 10.42
CA VAL A 502 17.99 -13.60 10.47
C VAL A 502 17.53 -12.80 11.70
N ALA A 503 18.12 -13.04 12.87
CA ALA A 503 17.81 -12.28 14.08
C ALA A 503 18.19 -10.80 13.95
N ALA A 504 19.32 -10.49 13.31
CA ALA A 504 19.71 -9.11 13.02
C ALA A 504 18.70 -8.40 12.12
N CYS A 505 18.30 -9.04 11.01
CA CYS A 505 17.27 -8.50 10.12
C CYS A 505 15.92 -8.31 10.82
N ARG A 506 15.54 -9.20 11.74
CA ARG A 506 14.31 -9.04 12.53
C ARG A 506 14.38 -7.83 13.46
N ARG A 507 15.51 -7.60 14.13
CA ARG A 507 15.73 -6.42 14.98
C ARG A 507 15.63 -5.10 14.22
N LEU A 508 16.04 -5.09 12.93
CA LEU A 508 15.87 -3.90 12.08
C LEU A 508 14.41 -3.48 11.90
N LEU A 509 13.44 -4.36 12.16
CA LEU A 509 12.01 -4.06 12.01
C LEU A 509 11.37 -3.48 13.28
N GLU A 510 12.07 -3.46 14.42
CA GLU A 510 11.54 -2.96 15.70
C GLU A 510 10.97 -1.52 15.62
N PRO A 511 11.60 -0.56 14.93
CA PRO A 511 11.03 0.79 14.79
C PRO A 511 9.71 0.80 13.99
N LEU A 512 9.60 -0.06 12.96
CA LEU A 512 8.38 -0.19 12.16
C LEU A 512 7.26 -0.90 12.94
N GLU A 513 7.61 -1.84 13.83
CA GLU A 513 6.66 -2.45 14.76
C GLU A 513 6.11 -1.42 15.77
N ALA A 514 6.97 -0.55 16.29
CA ALA A 514 6.56 0.55 17.16
C ALA A 514 5.67 1.55 16.41
N HIS A 515 6.04 1.93 15.18
CA HIS A 515 5.24 2.81 14.31
C HIS A 515 3.83 2.26 14.11
N LEU A 516 3.71 0.98 13.71
CA LEU A 516 2.44 0.29 13.50
C LEU A 516 1.51 0.38 14.73
N SER A 517 2.09 0.48 15.92
CA SER A 517 1.36 0.40 17.20
C SER A 517 1.09 1.76 17.85
N SER A 518 1.78 2.83 17.44
CA SER A 518 1.83 4.06 18.25
C SER A 518 1.89 5.39 17.51
N ASP A 519 2.10 5.43 16.19
CA ASP A 519 2.26 6.68 15.45
C ASP A 519 1.50 6.70 14.11
N ALA A 520 1.23 7.90 13.59
CA ALA A 520 0.47 8.20 12.37
C ALA A 520 -0.93 7.53 12.30
N CYS A 521 -1.03 6.37 11.64
CA CYS A 521 -2.28 5.62 11.50
C CYS A 521 -2.13 4.29 12.23
N LEU A 522 -2.82 4.18 13.36
CA LEU A 522 -2.75 2.99 14.21
C LEU A 522 -3.13 1.73 13.44
N GLY A 523 -2.29 0.71 13.54
CA GLY A 523 -2.44 -0.55 12.83
C GLY A 523 -2.00 -0.49 11.37
N GLN A 524 -1.31 0.57 10.93
CA GLN A 524 -0.85 0.73 9.56
C GLN A 524 0.59 1.24 9.48
N VAL A 525 1.24 1.06 8.32
CA VAL A 525 2.58 1.59 8.05
C VAL A 525 2.47 2.68 7.00
N SER A 526 3.10 3.82 7.29
CA SER A 526 3.07 4.98 6.41
C SER A 526 3.85 4.72 5.13
N GLU A 527 3.55 5.50 4.10
CA GLU A 527 4.17 5.41 2.79
C GLU A 527 5.63 5.84 2.82
N VAL A 528 5.92 6.95 3.48
CA VAL A 528 7.26 7.53 3.54
C VAL A 528 7.58 8.14 4.91
N PHE A 529 8.87 8.37 5.13
CA PHE A 529 9.38 9.11 6.30
C PHE A 529 10.40 10.16 5.86
N ASP A 530 10.57 11.22 6.66
CA ASP A 530 11.69 12.16 6.50
C ASP A 530 13.02 11.40 6.41
N ALA A 531 13.97 11.90 5.62
CA ALA A 531 15.27 11.25 5.41
C ALA A 531 16.19 11.30 6.64
N GLU A 532 15.90 12.16 7.60
CA GLU A 532 16.71 12.43 8.79
C GLU A 532 15.86 12.51 10.05
N GLU A 533 16.51 12.35 11.21
CA GLU A 533 15.88 12.46 12.52
C GLU A 533 15.03 13.74 12.66
N PRO A 534 13.81 13.68 13.21
CA PRO A 534 13.26 12.55 13.95
C PRO A 534 12.51 11.51 13.06
N TYR A 535 12.75 11.48 11.74
CA TYR A 535 12.10 10.57 10.80
C TYR A 535 10.57 10.66 10.88
N ARG A 536 10.00 11.85 10.65
CA ARG A 536 8.53 12.00 10.73
C ARG A 536 7.84 11.21 9.62
N PRO A 537 6.74 10.49 9.91
CA PRO A 537 5.94 9.86 8.88
C PRO A 537 5.31 10.91 7.97
N GLY A 538 5.21 10.58 6.70
CA GLY A 538 4.65 11.42 5.65
C GLY A 538 4.00 10.57 4.56
N GLY A 539 3.55 11.25 3.52
CA GLY A 539 2.78 10.61 2.45
C GLY A 539 1.51 9.97 2.99
N CYS A 540 1.04 8.95 2.30
CA CYS A 540 -0.15 8.21 2.65
C CYS A 540 0.05 7.52 4.01
N PRO A 541 -0.84 7.75 5.00
CA PRO A 541 -0.64 7.26 6.34
C PRO A 541 -0.79 5.74 6.45
N ALA A 542 -1.52 5.10 5.53
CA ALA A 542 -1.74 3.66 5.46
C ALA A 542 -1.46 3.14 4.05
N GLN A 543 -0.32 2.47 3.86
CA GLN A 543 0.15 2.09 2.53
C GLN A 543 0.33 0.57 2.34
N ALA A 544 -0.26 0.05 1.26
CA ALA A 544 -0.37 -1.37 0.98
C ALA A 544 0.98 -2.07 0.84
N TRP A 545 1.88 -1.56 0.00
CA TRP A 545 3.20 -2.18 -0.21
C TRP A 545 4.10 -2.17 1.04
N SER A 546 3.95 -1.18 1.93
CA SER A 546 4.74 -1.09 3.16
C SER A 546 4.33 -2.19 4.13
N VAL A 547 3.02 -2.37 4.32
CA VAL A 547 2.46 -3.45 5.15
C VAL A 547 2.73 -4.82 4.53
N ALA A 548 2.49 -4.94 3.22
CA ALA A 548 2.64 -6.20 2.50
C ALA A 548 4.08 -6.71 2.53
N GLU A 549 5.06 -5.84 2.30
CA GLU A 549 6.44 -6.28 2.26
C GLU A 549 6.96 -6.71 3.63
N LEU A 550 6.56 -6.01 4.71
CA LEU A 550 6.85 -6.44 6.07
C LEU A 550 6.19 -7.80 6.39
N LEU A 551 4.93 -7.99 6.02
CA LEU A 551 4.25 -9.27 6.23
C LEU A 551 4.95 -10.40 5.48
N ARG A 552 5.33 -10.15 4.21
CA ARG A 552 6.05 -11.09 3.37
C ARG A 552 7.43 -11.43 3.93
N LEU A 553 8.15 -10.47 4.50
CA LEU A 553 9.42 -10.72 5.19
C LEU A 553 9.23 -11.65 6.38
N MET A 554 8.24 -11.35 7.22
CA MET A 554 7.98 -12.10 8.45
C MET A 554 7.54 -13.54 8.19
N THR A 555 6.81 -13.80 7.11
CA THR A 555 6.28 -15.13 6.78
C THR A 555 7.18 -15.97 5.88
N VAL A 556 8.10 -15.33 5.13
CA VAL A 556 8.95 -16.02 4.13
C VAL A 556 10.43 -15.89 4.44
N ASP A 557 10.93 -14.68 4.63
CA ASP A 557 12.37 -14.42 4.69
C ASP A 557 12.96 -14.54 6.10
N LEU A 558 12.14 -14.35 7.14
CA LEU A 558 12.58 -14.33 8.54
C LEU A 558 12.05 -15.51 9.37
N VAL A 559 11.34 -16.45 8.74
CA VAL A 559 11.01 -17.73 9.36
C VAL A 559 12.27 -18.60 9.46
N GLU A 560 12.41 -19.29 10.60
CA GLU A 560 13.43 -20.33 10.72
C GLU A 560 13.15 -21.42 9.66
N PRO A 561 14.18 -21.95 8.98
CA PRO A 561 13.98 -23.06 8.06
C PRO A 561 13.31 -24.19 8.84
N ALA A 562 12.14 -24.64 8.40
CA ALA A 562 11.57 -25.86 8.93
C ALA A 562 12.63 -26.96 8.81
N VAL A 563 12.97 -27.59 9.95
CA VAL A 563 13.77 -28.81 9.93
C VAL A 563 13.05 -29.75 8.99
N ARG A 564 13.62 -30.00 7.80
CA ARG A 564 13.06 -30.96 6.85
C ARG A 564 13.09 -32.31 7.54
N GLU A 565 11.99 -32.69 8.17
CA GLU A 565 11.74 -34.10 8.47
C GLU A 565 11.82 -34.82 7.12
N LYS A 566 12.76 -35.77 7.04
CA LYS A 566 12.93 -36.64 5.88
C LYS A 566 11.58 -37.33 5.66
N ARG A 567 10.77 -36.85 4.71
CA ARG A 567 9.67 -37.63 4.17
C ARG A 567 10.24 -38.99 3.75
N PRO A 568 9.66 -40.12 4.21
CA PRO A 568 10.16 -41.43 3.81
C PRO A 568 10.07 -41.52 2.29
N ARG A 569 11.20 -41.90 1.66
CA ARG A 569 11.22 -42.25 0.24
C ARG A 569 10.18 -43.35 0.05
N ARG A 570 9.15 -43.10 -0.77
CA ARG A 570 8.34 -44.18 -1.33
C ARG A 570 9.29 -45.08 -2.09
N SER A 571 9.54 -46.26 -1.56
CA SER A 571 10.23 -47.36 -2.24
C SER A 571 9.44 -47.70 -3.49
N ALA A 572 9.97 -47.33 -4.66
CA ALA A 572 9.60 -47.96 -5.91
C ALA A 572 10.15 -49.39 -5.84
N GLY A 573 9.25 -50.36 -5.67
CA GLY A 573 9.58 -51.77 -5.86
C GLY A 573 9.84 -51.98 -7.35
N VAL A 574 11.08 -52.29 -7.68
CA VAL A 574 11.45 -52.95 -8.92
C VAL A 574 11.68 -54.41 -8.53
N GLU A 575 10.74 -55.27 -8.89
CA GLU A 575 10.99 -56.71 -8.96
C GLU A 575 11.83 -56.96 -10.22
N GLU A 576 13.09 -57.32 -10.00
CA GLU A 576 13.90 -58.02 -10.98
C GLU A 576 13.55 -59.51 -10.93
N GLN A 577 13.38 -60.14 -12.10
CA GLN A 577 13.95 -61.45 -12.46
C GLN A 577 13.50 -61.91 -13.86
N PRO A 578 14.26 -62.77 -14.55
CA PRO A 578 15.70 -63.06 -14.48
C PRO A 578 16.50 -62.53 -15.68
#